data_AF-A0A418IPQ1-F1
#
_entry.id   AF-A0A418IPQ1-F1
#
_cell.length_a   1.000
_cell.length_b   1.000
_cell.length_c   1.000
_cell.angle_alpha   90.00
_cell.angle_beta   90.00
_cell.angle_gamma   90.00
#
_symmetry.space_group_name_H-M   'P 1'
#
loop_
_entity.id
_entity.type
_entity.pdbx_description
1 polymer ?
#
loop_
_entity_poly.entity_id
_entity_poly.type
_entity_poly.pdbx_seq_one_letter_code
_entity_poly.pdbx_strand_id
1 'polypeptide(L)'
;MATFTVTKRKNKTSTSWQYDVKDASFKSGKKRKSGFKTKAEATNAAQQLIRDLEDGNKIEDTKKFEEYFNDWIIANGKDKLSEKQQYW
;
A
#
# COMPACT_ATOMS: atom_id res chain seq x y z
N MET A 1 -5.41 13.09 -4.49
CA MET A 1 -3.98 12.87 -4.77
C MET A 1 -3.20 13.24 -3.53
N ALA A 2 -2.46 12.29 -2.97
CA ALA A 2 -1.59 12.54 -1.84
C ALA A 2 -0.49 13.53 -2.24
N THR A 3 -0.23 14.53 -1.41
CA THR A 3 0.84 15.52 -1.67
C THR A 3 1.95 15.33 -0.67
N PHE A 4 3.20 15.57 -1.08
CA PHE A 4 4.34 15.46 -0.17
C PHE A 4 5.22 16.70 -0.18
N THR A 5 5.81 17.00 0.97
CA THR A 5 6.85 18.02 1.10
C THR A 5 8.10 17.39 1.70
N VAL A 6 9.27 17.76 1.16
CA VAL A 6 10.57 17.29 1.66
C VAL A 6 11.29 18.47 2.27
N THR A 7 11.68 18.34 3.54
CA THR A 7 12.36 19.41 4.27
C THR A 7 13.70 18.92 4.81
N LYS A 8 14.65 19.85 4.88
CA LYS A 8 15.98 19.61 5.44
C LYS A 8 15.95 19.95 6.92
N ARG A 9 16.28 18.99 7.78
CA ARG A 9 16.43 19.19 9.22
C ARG A 9 17.91 19.34 9.55
N LYS A 10 18.28 20.49 10.13
CA LYS A 10 19.63 20.75 10.63
C LYS A 10 19.63 20.60 12.15
N ASN A 11 20.40 19.67 12.66
CA ASN A 11 20.75 19.56 14.07
C ASN A 11 22.19 20.07 14.28
N LYS A 12 22.56 20.34 15.53
CA LYS A 12 23.88 20.88 15.89
C LYS A 12 25.04 19.98 15.44
N THR A 13 24.81 18.68 15.27
CA THR A 13 25.83 17.66 14.93
C THR A 13 25.59 16.97 13.58
N SER A 14 24.41 17.10 12.98
CA SER A 14 24.07 16.36 11.76
C SER A 14 22.98 17.04 10.94
N THR A 15 22.98 16.71 9.66
CA THR A 15 21.91 17.10 8.74
C THR A 15 21.16 15.84 8.33
N SER A 16 19.83 15.88 8.45
CA SER A 16 18.96 14.82 7.94
C SER A 16 17.85 15.41 7.09
N TRP A 17 17.24 14.56 6.27
CA TRP A 17 16.09 14.88 5.46
C TRP A 17 14.86 14.20 6.05
N GLN A 18 13.72 14.85 5.86
CA GLN A 18 12.42 14.34 6.29
C GLN A 18 11.39 14.64 5.20
N TYR A 19 10.38 13.80 5.11
CA TYR A 19 9.20 14.05 4.29
C TYR A 19 7.95 14.13 5.15
N ASP A 20 6.99 14.93 4.70
CA ASP A 20 5.62 14.98 5.18
C ASP A 20 4.70 14.62 4.02
N VAL A 21 3.99 13.48 4.09
CA VAL A 21 2.92 13.11 3.15
C VAL A 21 1.58 13.49 3.75
N LYS A 22 0.78 14.26 3.03
CA LYS A 22 -0.60 14.63 3.39
C LYS A 22 -1.56 13.75 2.62
N ASP A 23 -2.41 13.05 3.35
CA ASP A 23 -3.49 12.25 2.79
C ASP A 23 -4.64 12.16 3.80
N ALA A 24 -5.88 12.12 3.29
CA ALA A 24 -7.09 12.05 4.12
C ALA A 24 -7.23 10.72 4.85
N SER A 25 -6.57 9.66 4.36
CA SER A 25 -6.62 8.32 4.96
C SER A 25 -5.84 8.23 6.28
N PHE A 26 -4.97 9.20 6.57
CA PHE A 26 -4.24 9.23 7.83
C PHE A 26 -5.10 9.84 8.95
N LYS A 27 -5.11 9.20 10.14
CA LYS A 27 -5.80 9.70 11.34
C LYS A 27 -5.47 11.16 11.70
N SER A 28 -4.24 11.59 11.42
CA SER A 28 -3.74 12.96 11.66
C SER A 28 -3.72 13.85 10.40
N GLY A 29 -4.25 13.37 9.27
CA GLY A 29 -4.21 14.04 7.96
C GLY A 29 -2.81 14.14 7.34
N LYS A 30 -1.77 13.68 8.05
CA LYS A 30 -0.38 13.69 7.60
C LYS A 30 0.42 12.56 8.24
N LYS A 31 1.37 12.03 7.48
CA LYS A 31 2.39 11.08 7.93
C LYS A 31 3.78 11.67 7.70
N ARG A 32 4.55 11.77 8.79
CA ARG A 32 5.92 12.30 8.79
C ARG A 32 6.92 11.18 8.97
N LYS A 33 8.00 11.19 8.19
CA LYS A 33 9.17 10.32 8.42
C LYS A 33 10.45 11.13 8.28
N SER A 34 11.38 10.94 9.20
CA SER A 34 12.67 11.65 9.27
C SER A 34 13.83 10.67 9.36
N GLY A 35 15.04 11.14 9.02
CA GLY A 35 16.28 10.38 9.21
C GLY A 35 16.99 10.02 7.91
N PHE A 36 16.52 10.52 6.77
CA PHE A 36 17.13 10.26 5.46
C PHE A 36 18.46 11.01 5.33
N LYS A 37 19.46 10.39 4.69
CA LYS A 37 20.78 11.00 4.53
C LYS A 37 20.79 12.01 3.37
N THR A 38 19.99 11.75 2.34
CA THR A 38 19.90 12.60 1.14
C THR A 38 18.47 13.03 0.82
N LYS A 39 18.32 14.13 0.06
CA LYS A 39 17.02 14.59 -0.43
C LYS A 39 16.36 13.56 -1.33
N ALA A 40 17.14 12.93 -2.21
CA ALA A 40 16.66 11.94 -3.16
C ALA A 40 16.06 10.72 -2.46
N GLU A 41 16.71 10.23 -1.41
CA GLU A 41 16.22 9.12 -0.60
C GLU A 41 14.87 9.44 0.07
N ALA A 42 14.74 10.65 0.65
CA ALA A 42 13.47 11.11 1.22
C ALA A 42 12.37 11.25 0.17
N THR A 43 12.70 11.75 -1.03
CA THR A 43 11.75 11.87 -2.15
C THR A 43 11.29 10.50 -2.63
N ASN A 44 12.22 9.55 -2.84
CA ASN A 44 11.91 8.21 -3.30
C ASN A 44 11.02 7.47 -2.29
N ALA A 45 11.33 7.57 -1.00
CA ALA A 45 10.51 6.98 0.06
C ALA A 45 9.11 7.62 0.14
N ALA A 46 9.00 8.94 -0.08
CA ALA A 46 7.70 9.62 -0.14
C ALA A 46 6.87 9.17 -1.36
N GLN A 47 7.50 9.03 -2.53
CA GLN A 47 6.85 8.54 -3.74
C GLN A 47 6.41 7.08 -3.61
N GLN A 48 7.22 6.22 -3.00
CA GLN A 48 6.82 4.84 -2.68
C GLN A 48 5.58 4.85 -1.78
N LEU A 49 5.59 5.64 -0.70
CA LEU A 49 4.42 5.73 0.18
C LEU A 49 3.17 6.24 -0.53
N ILE A 50 3.30 7.17 -1.49
CA ILE A 50 2.17 7.64 -2.29
C ILE A 50 1.64 6.52 -3.20
N ARG A 51 2.53 5.78 -3.87
CA ARG A 51 2.14 4.61 -4.66
C ARG A 51 1.45 3.56 -3.79
N ASP A 52 1.99 3.25 -2.62
CA ASP A 52 1.38 2.32 -1.69
C ASP A 52 0.00 2.79 -1.21
N LEU A 53 -0.25 4.11 -1.11
CA LEU A 53 -1.58 4.66 -0.78
C LEU A 53 -2.54 4.59 -1.97
N GLU A 54 -2.05 4.82 -3.19
CA GLU A 54 -2.84 4.76 -4.42
C GLU A 54 -3.15 3.32 -4.83
N ASP A 55 -2.20 2.40 -4.66
CA ASP A 55 -2.31 0.97 -4.95
C ASP A 55 -2.96 0.20 -3.79
N GLY A 56 -2.76 0.66 -2.55
CA GLY A 56 -3.17 0.00 -1.30
C GLY A 56 -4.67 -0.12 -1.06
N ASN A 57 -5.50 0.17 -2.06
CA ASN A 57 -6.94 -0.10 -2.01
C ASN A 57 -7.53 -0.57 -3.35
N LYS A 58 -6.78 -1.36 -4.13
CA LYS A 58 -7.37 -2.25 -5.15
C LYS A 58 -7.54 -3.70 -4.66
N ILE A 59 -7.67 -3.90 -3.36
CA ILE A 59 -8.48 -5.02 -2.90
C ILE A 59 -9.89 -4.45 -2.96
N GLU A 60 -10.72 -4.95 -3.88
CA GLU A 60 -12.14 -4.64 -3.89
C GLU A 60 -12.71 -5.02 -2.52
N ASP A 61 -12.79 -4.06 -1.59
CA ASP A 61 -13.42 -4.25 -0.28
C ASP A 61 -14.94 -4.53 -0.42
N THR A 62 -15.45 -4.38 -1.64
CA THR A 62 -16.78 -4.82 -2.07
C THR A 62 -16.89 -6.33 -2.25
N LYS A 63 -15.79 -7.06 -2.50
CA LYS A 63 -15.86 -8.50 -2.69
C LYS A 63 -15.76 -9.21 -1.35
N LYS A 64 -16.89 -9.77 -0.92
CA LYS A 64 -16.89 -10.68 0.22
C LYS A 64 -15.95 -11.85 -0.09
N PHE A 65 -15.34 -12.41 0.96
CA PHE A 65 -14.48 -13.59 0.83
C PHE A 65 -15.16 -14.71 0.02
N GLU A 66 -16.47 -14.88 0.19
CA GLU A 66 -17.29 -15.84 -0.56
C GLU A 66 -17.25 -15.62 -2.07
N GLU A 67 -17.39 -14.37 -2.54
CA GLU A 67 -17.34 -14.03 -3.96
C GLU A 67 -15.93 -14.23 -4.53
N TYR A 68 -14.90 -13.83 -3.79
CA TYR A 68 -13.50 -14.10 -4.17
C TYR A 68 -13.22 -15.60 -4.27
N PHE A 69 -13.69 -16.39 -3.31
CA PHE A 69 -13.47 -17.83 -3.26
C PHE A 69 -14.18 -18.55 -4.41
N ASN A 70 -15.41 -18.16 -4.73
CA ASN A 70 -16.15 -18.70 -5.88
C ASN A 70 -15.45 -18.37 -7.20
N ASP A 71 -15.00 -17.12 -7.39
CA ASP A 71 -14.23 -16.74 -8.58
C ASP A 71 -12.92 -17.53 -8.69
N TRP A 72 -12.23 -17.75 -7.58
CA TRP A 72 -11.01 -18.53 -7.54
C TRP A 72 -11.26 -20.01 -7.87
N ILE A 73 -12.35 -20.60 -7.38
CA ILE A 73 -12.76 -21.98 -7.71
C ILE A 73 -13.00 -22.10 -9.22
N ILE A 74 -13.75 -21.15 -9.80
CA ILE A 74 -14.06 -21.14 -11.24
C ILE A 74 -12.78 -20.94 -12.07
N ALA A 75 -11.93 -19.99 -11.70
CA ALA A 75 -10.68 -19.70 -12.40
C ALA A 75 -9.70 -20.89 -12.40
N ASN A 76 -9.71 -21.71 -11.33
CA ASN A 76 -8.87 -22.90 -11.21
C ASN A 76 -9.55 -24.18 -11.73
N GLY A 77 -10.75 -24.10 -12.32
CA GLY A 77 -11.50 -25.25 -12.83
C GLY A 77 -11.84 -26.27 -11.75
N LYS A 78 -11.94 -25.82 -10.49
CA LYS A 78 -12.32 -26.65 -9.33
C LYS A 78 -13.82 -26.60 -9.06
N ASP A 79 -14.58 -25.95 -9.92
CA ASP A 79 -16.05 -25.91 -9.93
C ASP A 79 -16.67 -27.26 -10.28
N LYS A 80 -15.89 -28.15 -10.92
CA LYS A 80 -16.34 -29.50 -11.32
C LYS A 80 -15.63 -30.57 -10.50
N LEU A 81 -16.42 -31.41 -9.84
CA LEU A 81 -15.92 -32.66 -9.28
C LEU A 81 -15.54 -33.59 -10.45
N SER A 82 -14.37 -34.22 -10.41
CA SER A 82 -14.05 -35.28 -11.35
C SER A 82 -15.07 -36.42 -11.19
N GLU A 83 -15.59 -36.99 -12.28
CA GLU A 83 -16.56 -38.10 -12.27
C GLU A 83 -16.11 -39.28 -11.38
N LYS A 84 -14.79 -39.48 -11.23
CA LYS A 84 -14.20 -40.51 -10.38
C LYS A 84 -14.33 -40.27 -8.87
N GLN A 85 -14.75 -39.07 -8.45
CA GLN A 85 -14.94 -38.69 -7.04
C GLN A 85 -16.43 -38.61 -6.65
N GLN A 86 -17.35 -38.93 -7.56
CA GLN A 86 -18.79 -38.83 -7.32
C GLN A 86 -19.41 -40.02 -6.58
N TYR A 87 -18.63 -41.07 -6.28
CA TYR A 87 -19.15 -42.26 -5.62
C TYR A 87 -18.35 -42.60 -4.37
N TRP A 88 -19.09 -42.67 -3.26
CA TRP A 88 -18.77 -43.37 -2.02
C TRP A 88 -19.60 -44.65 -1.98
#